data_AF-A0A0R3TYN3-F1
#
_entry.id   AF-A0A0R3TYN3-F1
#
_cell.length_a   1.000
_cell.length_b   1.000
_cell.length_c   1.000
_cell.angle_alpha   90.00
_cell.angle_beta   90.00
_cell.angle_gamma   90.00
#
_symmetry.space_group_name_H-M   'P 1'
#
loop_
_entity.id
_entity.type
_entity.pdbx_description
1 polymer ?
#
loop_
_entity_poly.entity_id
_entity_poly.type
_entity_poly.pdbx_seq_one_letter_code
_entity_poly.pdbx_strand_id
1 'polypeptide(L)'
;MLAMKYDSRMEYLANTWVKKCQFVHPTIDDELYQNTSQNLAISYGNPIIDFPQYIDRWHEERKDYDYNKNSCASGKVCGHYTQVS
;
A
#
# COMPACT_ATOMS: atom_id res chain seq x y z
N MET A 1 13.61 8.57 9.25
CA MET A 1 12.66 9.01 8.20
C MET A 1 13.45 9.59 7.04
N LEU A 2 13.25 9.07 5.83
CA LEU A 2 13.80 9.66 4.60
C LEU A 2 12.69 10.44 3.90
N ALA A 3 13.02 11.56 3.25
CA ALA A 3 12.05 12.30 2.45
C ALA A 3 11.69 11.50 1.20
N MET A 4 10.40 11.23 0.98
CA MET A 4 9.92 10.59 -0.24
C MET A 4 9.99 11.59 -1.40
N LYS A 5 10.31 11.07 -2.59
CA LYS A 5 10.22 11.79 -3.86
C LYS A 5 9.42 10.96 -4.85
N TYR A 6 8.78 11.63 -5.80
CA TYR A 6 8.13 10.96 -6.91
C TYR A 6 9.14 10.18 -7.76
N ASP A 7 8.75 9.00 -8.24
CA ASP A 7 9.54 8.15 -9.12
C ASP A 7 8.66 7.63 -10.26
N SER A 8 9.02 7.98 -11.51
CA SER A 8 8.27 7.59 -12.71
C SER A 8 8.29 6.08 -12.97
N ARG A 9 9.30 5.35 -12.49
CA ARG A 9 9.30 3.88 -12.54
C ARG A 9 8.20 3.32 -11.65
N MET A 10 8.00 3.87 -10.45
CA MET A 10 6.95 3.40 -9.54
C MET A 10 5.55 3.68 -10.10
N GLU A 11 5.34 4.83 -10.74
CA GLU A 11 4.11 5.12 -11.47
C GLU A 11 3.85 4.10 -12.58
N TYR A 12 4.85 3.82 -13.42
CA TYR A 12 4.73 2.85 -14.51
C TYR A 12 4.33 1.46 -13.98
N LEU A 13 4.96 1.00 -12.91
CA LEU A 13 4.64 -0.28 -12.27
C LEU A 13 3.22 -0.29 -11.70
N ALA A 14 2.82 0.77 -10.97
CA ALA A 14 1.48 0.89 -10.42
C ALA A 14 0.41 0.86 -11.53
N ASN A 15 0.59 1.66 -12.58
CA ASN A 15 -0.31 1.70 -13.74
C ASN A 15 -0.36 0.37 -14.50
N THR A 16 0.75 -0.36 -14.57
CA THR A 16 0.81 -1.69 -15.20
C THR A 16 0.04 -2.72 -14.39
N TRP A 17 0.15 -2.68 -13.06
CA TRP A 17 -0.51 -3.64 -12.18
C TRP A 17 -2.03 -3.45 -12.14
N VAL A 18 -2.50 -2.21 -11.91
CA VAL A 18 -3.94 -1.94 -11.73
C VAL A 18 -4.76 -2.27 -12.98
N LYS A 19 -4.15 -2.22 -14.18
CA LYS A 19 -4.77 -2.65 -15.45
C LYS A 19 -5.13 -4.13 -15.49
N LYS A 20 -4.51 -4.99 -14.67
CA LYS A 20 -4.87 -6.40 -14.56
C LYS A 20 -6.25 -6.59 -13.90
N CYS A 21 -6.77 -5.58 -13.20
CA CYS A 21 -8.04 -5.64 -12.47
C CYS A 21 -8.09 -6.77 -11.44
N GLN A 22 -6.99 -7.01 -10.73
CA GLN A 22 -6.89 -8.03 -9.68
C GLN A 22 -6.49 -7.37 -8.36
N PHE A 23 -7.28 -7.60 -7.30
CA PHE A 23 -6.98 -7.10 -5.96
C PHE A 23 -6.10 -8.09 -5.19
N VAL A 24 -4.89 -8.29 -5.72
CA VAL A 24 -3.84 -9.14 -5.14
C VAL A 24 -2.49 -8.43 -5.34
N HIS A 25 -1.50 -8.75 -4.52
CA HIS A 25 -0.12 -8.28 -4.73
C HIS A 25 0.61 -9.16 -5.77
N PRO A 26 1.65 -8.62 -6.44
CA PRO A 26 2.58 -9.42 -7.23
C PRO A 26 3.21 -10.55 -6.40
N THR A 27 3.46 -11.70 -7.03
CA THR A 27 4.25 -12.76 -6.40
C THR A 27 5.73 -12.43 -6.47
N ILE A 28 6.54 -13.09 -5.65
CA ILE A 28 8.00 -12.90 -5.62
C ILE A 28 8.68 -13.23 -6.96
N ASP A 29 8.06 -14.09 -7.76
CA ASP A 29 8.55 -14.51 -9.08
C ASP A 29 8.24 -13.47 -10.19
N ASP A 30 7.44 -12.43 -9.92
CA ASP A 30 7.20 -11.37 -10.89
C ASP A 30 8.41 -10.44 -10.97
N GLU A 31 9.34 -10.76 -11.88
CA GLU A 31 10.61 -10.04 -12.10
C GLU A 31 10.44 -8.53 -12.24
N LEU A 32 9.31 -8.09 -12.81
CA LEU A 32 9.04 -6.68 -13.03
C LEU A 32 8.87 -5.90 -11.71
N TYR A 33 8.39 -6.56 -10.65
CA TYR A 33 8.09 -5.96 -9.34
C TYR A 33 9.11 -6.37 -8.27
N GLN A 34 10.17 -7.10 -8.62
CA GLN A 34 11.24 -7.42 -7.67
C GLN A 34 11.84 -6.14 -7.06
N ASN A 35 12.13 -6.20 -5.77
CA ASN A 35 12.65 -5.09 -4.97
C ASN A 35 11.73 -3.85 -4.94
N THR A 36 10.43 -4.04 -5.17
CA THR A 36 9.42 -3.00 -4.98
C THR A 36 8.40 -3.44 -3.95
N SER A 37 7.75 -2.48 -3.30
CA SER A 37 6.65 -2.70 -2.36
C SER A 37 5.41 -1.98 -2.86
N GLN A 38 4.25 -2.42 -2.41
CA GLN A 38 2.97 -1.90 -2.90
C GLN A 38 1.94 -1.87 -1.78
N ASN A 39 1.25 -0.74 -1.65
CA ASN A 39 -0.03 -0.66 -0.96
C ASN A 39 -1.16 -0.69 -2.00
N LEU A 40 -2.22 -1.47 -1.73
CA LEU A 40 -3.38 -1.58 -2.61
C LEU A 40 -4.63 -1.05 -1.91
N ALA A 41 -5.51 -0.44 -2.69
CA ALA A 41 -6.83 -0.04 -2.24
C ALA A 41 -7.86 -0.38 -3.32
N ILE A 42 -9.04 -0.78 -2.88
CA ILE A 42 -10.20 -1.00 -3.74
C ILE A 42 -11.42 -0.32 -3.13
N SER A 43 -12.28 0.18 -4.00
CA SER A 43 -13.56 0.78 -3.66
C SER A 43 -14.60 0.30 -4.66
N TYR A 44 -15.83 0.12 -4.21
CA TYR A 44 -16.95 -0.37 -5.03
C TYR A 44 -17.97 0.74 -5.31
N GLY A 45 -18.74 0.60 -6.39
CA GLY A 45 -19.80 1.55 -6.77
C GLY A 45 -19.28 2.70 -7.66
N ASN A 46 -19.75 3.93 -7.40
CA ASN A 46 -19.23 5.16 -8.02
C ASN A 46 -18.39 5.95 -7.01
N PRO A 47 -17.20 5.45 -6.64
CA PRO A 47 -16.34 6.12 -5.68
C PRO A 47 -15.78 7.40 -6.29
N ILE A 48 -15.82 8.49 -5.52
CA ILE A 48 -14.94 9.62 -5.77
C ILE A 48 -13.53 9.16 -5.39
N ILE A 49 -12.63 9.05 -6.37
CA ILE A 49 -11.25 8.67 -6.12
C ILE A 49 -10.51 9.88 -5.56
N ASP A 50 -10.16 9.82 -4.29
CA ASP A 50 -9.37 10.83 -3.59
C ASP A 50 -8.12 10.16 -2.99
N PHE A 51 -6.96 10.38 -3.61
CA PHE A 51 -5.70 9.75 -3.20
C PHE A 51 -5.34 10.02 -1.73
N PRO A 52 -5.38 11.28 -1.24
CA PRO A 52 -5.24 11.60 0.18
C PRO A 52 -6.06 10.71 1.11
N GLN A 53 -7.34 10.48 0.80
CA GLN A 53 -8.20 9.65 1.65
C GLN A 53 -7.70 8.20 1.75
N TYR A 54 -7.17 7.62 0.67
CA TYR A 54 -6.61 6.26 0.72
C TYR A 54 -5.31 6.21 1.52
N ILE A 55 -4.47 7.23 1.40
CA ILE A 55 -3.24 7.37 2.22
C ILE A 55 -3.61 7.47 3.70
N ASP A 56 -4.60 8.28 4.05
CA ASP A 56 -5.10 8.40 5.42
C ASP A 56 -5.64 7.08 5.95
N ARG A 57 -6.37 6.31 5.13
CA ARG A 57 -6.87 4.98 5.52
C ARG A 57 -5.74 3.99 5.79
N TRP A 58 -4.69 3.97 4.98
CA TRP A 58 -3.49 3.17 5.23
C TRP A 58 -2.79 3.64 6.50
N HIS A 59 -2.70 4.96 6.72
CA HIS A 59 -2.08 5.52 7.91
C HIS A 59 -2.85 5.17 9.20
N GLU A 60 -4.18 5.06 9.13
CA GLU A 60 -5.02 4.75 10.29
C GLU A 60 -4.87 3.33 10.83
N GLU A 61 -4.16 2.42 10.16
CA GLU A 61 -3.78 1.14 10.77
C GLU A 61 -2.85 1.31 11.99
N ARG A 62 -2.22 2.49 12.15
CA ARG A 62 -1.44 2.87 13.35
C ARG A 62 -2.17 2.65 14.66
N LYS A 63 -3.50 2.75 14.66
CA LYS A 63 -4.33 2.54 15.87
C LYS A 63 -4.24 1.11 16.40
N ASP A 64 -3.90 0.17 15.52
CA ASP A 64 -3.79 -1.25 15.81
C ASP A 64 -2.30 -1.68 15.94
N TYR A 65 -1.34 -0.75 15.78
CA TYR A 65 0.10 -1.04 15.82
C TYR A 65 0.70 -0.73 17.21
N ASP A 66 1.31 -1.74 17.84
CA ASP A 66 2.01 -1.60 19.12
C ASP A 66 3.51 -1.44 18.88
N TYR A 67 4.01 -0.21 19.05
CA TYR A 67 5.43 0.13 18.90
C TYR A 67 6.34 -0.55 19.93
N ASN A 68 5.84 -0.84 21.14
CA ASN A 68 6.65 -1.49 22.16
C ASN A 68 6.92 -2.95 21.80
N LYS A 69 5.96 -3.58 21.10
CA LYS A 69 6.06 -4.98 20.65
C LYS A 69 6.51 -5.12 19.21
N ASN A 70 6.60 -4.02 18.47
CA ASN A 70 6.88 -4.00 17.04
C ASN A 70 5.93 -4.93 16.25
N SER A 71 4.64 -4.93 16.63
CA SER A 71 3.66 -5.88 16.13
C SER A 71 2.27 -5.27 15.97
N CYS A 72 1.52 -5.76 15.00
CA CYS A 72 0.11 -5.42 14.84
C CYS A 72 -0.76 -6.22 15.82
N ALA A 73 -1.87 -5.64 16.26
CA ALA A 73 -2.86 -6.34 17.07
C ALA A 73 -3.37 -7.61 16.36
N SER A 74 -3.73 -8.63 17.15
CA SER A 74 -4.16 -9.92 16.61
C SER A 74 -5.36 -9.77 15.66
N GLY A 75 -5.24 -10.33 14.45
CA GLY A 75 -6.27 -10.26 13.41
C GLY A 75 -6.39 -8.90 12.70
N LYS A 76 -5.49 -7.95 12.96
CA LYS A 76 -5.43 -6.65 12.28
C LYS A 76 -4.35 -6.64 11.21
N VAL A 77 -4.47 -5.67 10.29
CA VAL A 77 -3.49 -5.39 9.25
C VAL A 77 -2.85 -4.05 9.59
N CYS A 78 -1.52 -4.00 9.59
CA CYS A 78 -0.74 -2.77 9.79
C CYS A 78 0.33 -2.58 8.71
N GLY A 79 0.36 -3.45 7.69
CA GLY A 79 1.39 -3.46 6.67
C GLY A 79 1.41 -2.17 5.85
N HIS A 80 0.24 -1.62 5.55
CA HIS A 80 0.14 -0.39 4.79
C HIS A 80 0.68 0.79 5.62
N TYR A 81 0.33 0.85 6.90
CA TYR A 81 0.83 1.86 7.83
C TYR A 81 2.35 1.82 7.96
N THR A 82 2.93 0.65 8.19
CA THR A 82 4.38 0.48 8.35
C THR A 82 5.17 0.80 7.09
N GLN A 83 4.52 0.81 5.92
CA GLN A 83 5.16 1.22 4.66
C GLN A 83 5.10 2.74 4.42
N VAL A 84 4.05 3.41 4.90
CA VAL A 84 3.85 4.87 4.72
C VAL A 84 4.66 5.69 5.73
N SER A 85 4.96 5.11 6.90
CA SER A 85 5.48 5.83 8.09
C SER A 85 6.98 5.77 8.30
#